data_AF-A0A534G881-F1
#
_entry.id   AF-A0A534G881-F1
#
_cell.length_a   1.000
_cell.length_b   1.000
_cell.length_c   1.000
_cell.angle_alpha   90.00
_cell.angle_beta   90.00
_cell.angle_gamma   90.00
#
_symmetry.space_group_name_H-M   'P 1'
#
loop_
_entity.id
_entity.type
_entity.pdbx_description
1 polymer ?
#
loop_
_entity_poly.entity_id
_entity_poly.type
_entity_poly.pdbx_seq_one_letter_code
_entity_poly.pdbx_strand_id
1 'polypeptide(L)'
;MEVSGVSGADLHTGLGPTAYGEPILIPCARGDLARARAWFGCEVRSLVAEGSVNITGEKAVAAELEGTLARGFQEALPKHEITFIGLEFGTRQVTDVLTALRADHWVHARAA
;
A
#
# COMPACT_ATOMS: atom_id res chain seq x y z
N MET A 1 -20.04 19.97 15.15
CA MET A 1 -19.07 19.72 14.07
C MET A 1 -19.46 18.38 13.45
N GLU A 2 -19.88 18.38 12.20
CA GLU A 2 -20.17 17.14 11.47
C GLU A 2 -18.85 16.61 10.91
N VAL A 3 -18.60 15.30 10.99
CA VAL A 3 -17.40 14.67 10.43
C VAL A 3 -17.60 14.58 8.92
N SER A 4 -16.77 15.27 8.14
CA SER A 4 -16.90 15.31 6.67
C SER A 4 -16.28 14.10 5.97
N GLY A 5 -15.36 13.39 6.63
CA GLY A 5 -14.65 12.26 6.03
C GLY A 5 -13.77 11.51 7.02
N VAL A 6 -13.27 10.35 6.59
CA VAL A 6 -12.35 9.49 7.33
C VAL A 6 -11.07 9.33 6.51
N SER A 7 -9.94 9.57 7.16
CA SER A 7 -8.62 9.35 6.59
C SER A 7 -7.83 8.34 7.42
N GLY A 8 -7.05 7.48 6.76
CA GLY A 8 -6.25 6.44 7.41
C GLY A 8 -4.98 6.10 6.66
N ALA A 9 -4.00 5.57 7.40
CA ALA A 9 -2.76 5.02 6.85
C ALA A 9 -2.61 3.58 7.35
N ASP A 10 -2.42 2.65 6.43
CA ASP A 10 -2.17 1.24 6.69
C ASP A 10 -0.66 0.96 6.57
N LEU A 11 -0.05 0.36 7.59
CA LEU A 11 1.41 0.22 7.68
C LEU A 11 1.82 -1.17 7.19
N HIS A 12 2.55 -1.19 6.09
CA HIS A 12 3.01 -2.41 5.44
C HIS A 12 4.54 -2.48 5.45
N THR A 13 5.05 -3.70 5.39
CA THR A 13 6.49 -3.94 5.22
C THR A 13 6.70 -4.81 4.00
N GLY A 14 7.55 -4.36 3.07
CA GLY A 14 7.82 -5.14 1.87
C GLY A 14 8.51 -4.33 0.78
N LEU A 15 7.95 -3.19 0.40
CA LEU A 15 8.47 -2.36 -0.68
C LEU A 15 9.33 -1.19 -0.17
N GLY A 16 10.20 -0.67 -1.05
CA GLY A 16 10.96 0.56 -0.80
C GLY A 16 12.20 0.39 0.09
N PRO A 17 12.84 1.51 0.47
CA PRO A 17 13.99 1.54 1.36
C PRO A 17 13.64 1.31 2.83
N THR A 18 14.61 0.86 3.61
CA THR A 18 14.47 0.81 5.07
C THR A 18 14.27 2.20 5.65
N ALA A 19 13.35 2.31 6.62
CA ALA A 19 12.99 3.55 7.33
C ALA A 19 12.37 4.66 6.46
N TYR A 20 12.02 4.37 5.20
CA TYR A 20 11.23 5.25 4.36
C TYR A 20 9.89 4.59 4.05
N GLY A 21 8.80 5.21 4.49
CA GLY A 21 7.44 4.72 4.24
C GLY A 21 6.91 5.29 2.94
N GLU A 22 7.00 4.55 1.86
CA GLU A 22 6.49 5.00 0.57
C GLU A 22 4.95 5.11 0.61
N PRO A 23 4.37 6.31 0.40
CA PRO A 23 2.94 6.51 0.47
C PRO A 23 2.25 6.14 -0.84
N ILE A 24 1.37 5.14 -0.77
CA ILE A 24 0.72 4.53 -1.92
C ILE A 24 -0.80 4.60 -1.74
N LEU A 25 -1.49 5.16 -2.73
CA LEU A 25 -2.94 5.19 -2.83
C LEU A 25 -3.43 4.15 -3.84
N ILE A 26 -4.52 3.47 -3.47
CA ILE A 26 -5.37 2.72 -4.40
C ILE A 26 -6.66 3.53 -4.57
N PRO A 27 -6.78 4.39 -5.60
CA PRO A 27 -7.96 5.22 -5.78
C PRO A 27 -9.17 4.35 -6.13
N CYS A 28 -10.32 4.71 -5.57
CA CYS A 28 -11.61 4.08 -5.83
C CYS A 28 -12.55 5.04 -6.60
N ALA A 29 -12.26 6.34 -6.59
CA ALA A 29 -12.99 7.37 -7.32
C ALA A 29 -12.07 8.45 -7.91
N ARG A 30 -12.60 9.21 -8.87
CA ARG A 30 -11.93 10.40 -9.42
C ARG A 30 -11.79 11.45 -8.32
N GLY A 31 -10.55 11.94 -8.11
CA GLY A 31 -10.24 12.96 -7.10
C GLY A 31 -9.54 12.42 -5.85
N ASP A 32 -9.53 11.10 -5.64
CA ASP A 32 -8.90 10.47 -4.47
C ASP A 32 -7.41 10.82 -4.33
N LEU A 33 -6.66 10.87 -5.44
CA LEU A 33 -5.24 11.21 -5.41
C LEU A 33 -5.00 12.65 -4.96
N ALA A 34 -5.82 13.60 -5.41
CA ALA A 34 -5.68 14.99 -4.99
C ALA A 34 -5.97 15.13 -3.49
N ARG A 35 -7.02 14.45 -3.00
CA ARG A 35 -7.39 14.44 -1.59
C ARG A 35 -6.32 13.75 -0.73
N ALA A 36 -5.81 12.60 -1.16
CA ALA A 36 -4.74 11.89 -0.46
C ALA A 36 -3.47 12.73 -0.39
N ARG A 37 -3.10 13.44 -1.46
CA ARG A 37 -1.96 14.37 -1.44
C ARG A 37 -2.17 15.57 -0.51
N ALA A 38 -3.40 16.05 -0.39
CA ALA A 38 -3.72 17.13 0.55
C ALA A 38 -3.58 16.68 2.02
N TRP A 39 -3.90 15.41 2.32
CA TRP A 39 -3.77 14.86 3.67
C TRP A 39 -2.35 14.39 4.02
N PHE A 40 -1.71 13.67 3.11
CA PHE A 40 -0.50 12.89 3.41
C PHE A 40 0.75 13.39 2.67
N GLY A 41 0.63 14.47 1.88
CA GLY A 41 1.75 15.10 1.18
C GLY A 41 1.81 14.76 -0.30
N CYS A 42 2.57 15.56 -1.05
CA CYS A 42 2.62 15.48 -2.51
C CYS A 42 3.26 14.20 -3.05
N GLU A 43 4.00 13.47 -2.21
CA GLU A 43 4.71 12.23 -2.56
C GLU A 43 3.78 11.04 -2.75
N VAL A 44 2.51 11.13 -2.34
CA VAL A 44 1.52 10.06 -2.55
C VAL A 44 1.44 9.70 -4.02
N ARG A 45 1.64 8.41 -4.30
CA ARG A 45 1.57 7.80 -5.63
C ARG A 45 0.31 6.95 -5.76
N SER A 46 -0.18 6.72 -6.97
CA SER A 46 -1.41 5.96 -7.21
C SER A 46 -1.10 4.72 -8.03
N LEU A 47 -1.33 3.51 -7.49
CA LEU A 47 -0.96 2.26 -8.17
C LEU A 47 -1.62 2.07 -9.55
N VAL A 48 -2.81 2.65 -9.76
CA VAL A 48 -3.59 2.53 -11.00
C VAL A 48 -3.54 3.79 -11.87
N ALA A 49 -2.82 4.84 -11.46
CA ALA A 49 -2.63 5.99 -12.33
C ALA A 49 -1.60 5.65 -13.42
N GLU A 50 -1.89 5.98 -14.68
CA GLU A 50 -0.94 5.80 -15.78
C GLU A 50 0.41 6.44 -15.43
N GLY A 51 1.50 5.68 -15.62
CA GLY A 51 2.86 6.15 -15.34
C GLY A 51 3.30 6.12 -13.87
N SER A 52 2.50 5.58 -12.95
CA SER A 52 2.93 5.46 -11.56
C SER A 52 4.03 4.41 -11.39
N VAL A 53 5.21 4.89 -11.01
CA VAL A 53 6.36 4.08 -10.60
C VAL A 53 6.55 4.20 -9.09
N ASN A 54 7.08 3.18 -8.43
CA ASN A 54 7.49 3.24 -7.03
C ASN A 54 8.77 4.09 -6.87
N ILE A 55 9.26 4.30 -5.65
CA ILE A 55 10.44 5.15 -5.40
C ILE A 55 11.72 4.64 -6.10
N THR A 56 11.78 3.35 -6.43
CA THR A 56 12.88 2.73 -7.18
C THR A 56 12.73 2.87 -8.69
N GLY A 57 11.66 3.49 -9.19
CA GLY A 57 11.39 3.68 -10.62
C GLY A 57 10.77 2.48 -11.31
N GLU A 58 10.42 1.44 -10.55
CA GLU A 58 9.74 0.25 -11.05
C GLU A 58 8.24 0.53 -11.16
N LYS A 59 7.59 0.05 -12.22
CA LYS A 59 6.14 0.18 -12.36
C LYS A 59 5.50 -0.42 -11.12
N ALA A 60 4.66 0.35 -10.44
CA ALA A 60 3.99 -0.16 -9.25
C ALA A 60 2.96 -1.20 -9.71
N VAL A 61 3.31 -2.49 -9.64
CA VAL A 61 2.46 -3.58 -10.09
C VAL A 61 1.43 -3.84 -9.01
N ALA A 62 0.29 -3.15 -9.08
CA ALA A 62 -0.90 -3.63 -8.40
C ALA A 62 -1.54 -4.72 -9.25
N ALA A 63 -1.54 -5.95 -8.76
CA ALA A 63 -2.62 -6.87 -9.11
C ALA A 63 -3.95 -6.21 -8.75
N GLU A 64 -5.06 -6.58 -9.40
CA GLU A 64 -6.38 -6.12 -8.96
C GLU A 64 -6.57 -6.52 -7.48
N LEU A 65 -6.55 -5.53 -6.59
CA LEU A 65 -6.60 -5.74 -5.15
C LEU A 65 -8.06 -5.73 -4.70
N GLU A 66 -8.49 -6.84 -4.11
CA GLU A 66 -9.77 -6.97 -3.41
C GLU A 66 -9.55 -7.02 -1.89
N GLY A 67 -10.61 -6.81 -1.11
CA GLY A 67 -10.56 -6.87 0.36
C GLY A 67 -9.74 -5.76 1.02
N THR A 68 -9.58 -4.61 0.37
CA THR A 68 -8.80 -3.49 0.93
C THR A 68 -9.57 -2.77 2.05
N LEU A 69 -8.84 -2.22 3.04
CA LEU A 69 -9.44 -1.41 4.11
C LEU A 69 -10.24 -0.23 3.54
N ALA A 70 -9.73 0.42 2.49
CA ALA A 70 -10.41 1.53 1.82
C ALA A 70 -11.82 1.15 1.35
N ARG A 71 -11.97 -0.02 0.69
CA ARG A 71 -13.29 -0.53 0.27
C ARG A 71 -14.18 -0.86 1.46
N GLY A 72 -13.64 -1.51 2.49
CA GLY A 72 -14.40 -1.81 3.70
C GLY A 72 -14.97 -0.56 4.39
N PHE A 73 -14.17 0.51 4.48
CA PHE A 73 -14.65 1.80 5.02
C PHE A 73 -15.66 2.50 4.11
N GLN A 74 -15.50 2.41 2.78
CA GLN A 74 -16.47 2.95 1.84
C GLN A 74 -17.83 2.25 1.95
N GLU A 75 -17.83 0.93 2.10
CA GLU A 75 -19.04 0.14 2.30
C GLU A 75 -19.70 0.44 3.66
N ALA A 76 -18.91 0.56 4.72
CA ALA A 76 -19.41 0.85 6.06
C ALA A 76 -19.92 2.31 6.21
N LEU A 77 -19.34 3.26 5.48
CA LEU A 77 -19.61 4.69 5.60
C LEU A 77 -19.89 5.34 4.22
N PRO A 78 -20.94 4.93 3.50
CA PRO A 78 -21.16 5.30 2.09
C PRO A 78 -21.43 6.79 1.85
N LYS A 79 -21.68 7.57 2.91
CA LYS A 79 -21.95 9.01 2.85
C LYS A 79 -20.72 9.88 3.18
N HIS A 80 -19.61 9.27 3.55
CA HIS A 80 -18.41 9.97 3.98
C HIS A 80 -17.30 9.82 2.94
N GLU A 81 -16.48 10.85 2.79
CA GLU A 81 -15.27 10.74 1.99
C GLU A 81 -14.26 9.84 2.71
N ILE A 82 -13.80 8.80 2.03
CA ILE A 82 -12.81 7.86 2.56
C ILE A 82 -11.48 8.10 1.84
N THR A 83 -10.40 8.26 2.62
CA THR A 83 -9.05 8.49 2.09
C THR A 83 -8.03 7.60 2.79
N PHE A 84 -7.59 6.54 2.13
CA PHE A 84 -6.63 5.60 2.72
C PHE A 84 -5.38 5.51 1.86
N ILE A 85 -4.22 5.48 2.52
CA ILE A 85 -2.94 5.15 1.89
C ILE A 85 -2.33 3.92 2.57
N GLY A 86 -1.60 3.11 1.81
CA GLY A 86 -0.59 2.20 2.35
C GLY A 86 0.73 2.95 2.53
N LEU A 87 1.41 2.71 3.63
CA LEU A 87 2.80 3.11 3.84
C LEU A 87 3.66 1.86 3.78
N GLU A 88 4.47 1.75 2.75
CA GLU A 88 5.34 0.60 2.54
C GLU A 88 6.76 0.88 3.01
N PHE A 89 7.25 0.05 3.93
CA PHE A 89 8.59 0.15 4.47
C PHE A 89 9.47 -1.03 4.04
N GLY A 90 10.65 -0.72 3.51
CA GLY A 90 11.63 -1.73 3.14
C GLY A 90 12.20 -2.43 4.37
N THR A 91 12.38 -3.75 4.27
CA THR A 91 13.01 -4.52 5.36
C THR A 91 14.31 -5.16 4.89
N ARG A 92 14.23 -6.11 3.97
CA ARG A 92 15.35 -6.83 3.34
C ARG A 92 15.10 -6.92 1.84
N GLN A 93 16.12 -7.27 1.06
CA GLN A 93 15.90 -7.56 -0.35
C GLN A 93 14.97 -8.77 -0.50
N VAL A 94 14.02 -8.70 -1.43
CA VAL A 94 13.02 -9.77 -1.64
C VAL A 94 13.68 -11.12 -1.93
N THR A 95 14.83 -11.12 -2.60
CA THR A 95 15.62 -12.33 -2.88
C THR A 95 16.13 -13.00 -1.61
N ASP A 96 16.55 -12.23 -0.62
CA ASP A 96 17.04 -12.75 0.66
C ASP A 96 15.88 -13.38 1.45
N VAL A 97 14.74 -12.69 1.50
CA VAL A 97 13.52 -13.19 2.15
C VAL A 97 13.05 -14.50 1.52
N LEU A 98 12.94 -14.53 0.18
CA LEU A 98 12.51 -15.73 -0.55
C LEU A 98 13.51 -16.89 -0.40
N THR A 99 14.82 -16.60 -0.34
CA THR A 99 15.84 -17.63 -0.13
C THR A 99 15.71 -18.22 1.27
N ALA A 100 15.57 -17.39 2.30
CA ALA A 100 15.38 -17.83 3.67
C ALA A 100 14.11 -18.67 3.85
N LEU A 101 12.98 -18.22 3.31
CA LEU A 101 11.70 -18.95 3.38
C LEU A 101 11.77 -20.32 2.69
N ARG A 102 12.44 -20.42 1.53
CA ARG A 102 12.64 -21.70 0.85
C ARG A 102 13.51 -22.65 1.66
N ALA A 103 14.59 -22.15 2.25
CA ALA A 103 15.47 -22.96 3.09
C ALA A 103 14.74 -23.47 4.34
N ASP A 104 14.01 -22.60 5.04
CA ASP A 104 13.20 -22.96 6.21
C ASP A 104 12.16 -24.03 5.86
N HIS A 105 11.40 -23.81 4.78
CA HIS A 105 10.40 -24.77 4.32
C HIS A 105 11.01 -26.12 3.95
N TRP A 106 12.20 -26.13 3.32
CA TRP A 106 12.90 -27.35 2.98
C TRP A 106 13.34 -28.11 4.23
N VAL A 107 13.94 -27.43 5.21
CA VAL A 107 14.38 -28.03 6.48
C VAL A 107 13.17 -28.60 7.21
N HIS A 108 12.09 -27.82 7.36
CA HIS A 108 10.85 -28.28 7.97
C HIS A 108 10.26 -29.52 7.28
N ALA A 109 10.32 -29.59 5.94
CA ALA A 109 9.75 -30.69 5.18
C ALA A 109 10.63 -31.95 5.09
N ARG A 110 11.97 -31.85 5.29
CA ARG A 110 12.90 -32.93 4.96
C ARG A 110 13.95 -33.27 6.02
N ALA A 111 14.22 -32.40 6.98
CA ALA A 111 15.16 -32.69 8.06
C ALA A 111 14.42 -33.37 9.22
N ALA A 112 14.15 -34.66 9.04
CA ALA A 112 13.80 -35.60 10.11
C ALA A 112 14.99 -36.54 10.36
#